data_AF-D1GIS3-F1
#
_entry.id   AF-D1GIS3-F1
#
_cell.length_a   1.000
_cell.length_b   1.000
_cell.length_c   1.000
_cell.angle_alpha   90.00
_cell.angle_beta   90.00
_cell.angle_gamma   90.00
#
_symmetry.space_group_name_H-M   'P 1'
#
loop_
_entity.id
_entity.type
_entity.pdbx_description
1 polymer ?
#
loop_
_entity_poly.entity_id
_entity_poly.type
_entity_poly.pdbx_seq_one_letter_code
_entity_poly.pdbx_strand_id
1 'polypeptide(L)'
;ETPYRKVLDGKVSDDVEYLSAIEENEYVIAQANALTDAKNMLAEQFVPCRFQGESLLKPPSEVHFMDVSPMQTVSVAAALVPFLEHDDANRALMGANMQRQAVPTLRSQKPLVGTGIERAVARDSGVTVNALRGGVIEQIDAARIVVKVNEAEIGGG
;
A
#
# COMPACT_ATOMS: atom_id res chain seq x y z
N GLU A 1 -0.98 13.84 -5.99
CA GLU A 1 -2.15 13.70 -5.12
C GLU A 1 -1.99 12.43 -4.30
N THR A 2 -2.50 12.42 -3.08
CA THR A 2 -2.36 11.32 -2.11
C THR A 2 -3.76 10.93 -1.61
N PRO A 3 -4.08 9.63 -1.48
CA PRO A 3 -5.38 9.20 -0.99
C PRO A 3 -5.47 9.36 0.53
N TYR A 4 -6.61 9.86 1.01
CA TYR A 4 -6.94 9.99 2.43
C TYR A 4 -8.37 9.54 2.70
N ARG A 5 -8.62 8.94 3.87
CA ARG A 5 -9.97 8.59 4.33
C ARG A 5 -10.63 9.80 4.96
N LYS A 6 -11.88 10.06 4.61
CA LYS A 6 -12.64 11.18 5.18
C LYS A 6 -13.02 10.89 6.63
N VAL A 7 -12.91 11.89 7.49
CA VAL A 7 -13.37 11.84 8.88
C VAL A 7 -14.54 12.81 9.04
N LEU A 8 -15.69 12.27 9.48
CA LEU A 8 -16.93 13.02 9.67
C LEU A 8 -17.33 12.94 11.14
N ASP A 9 -17.31 14.08 11.84
CA ASP A 9 -17.65 14.19 13.26
C ASP A 9 -16.88 13.18 14.15
N GLY A 10 -15.59 12.99 13.86
CA GLY A 10 -14.72 12.04 14.57
C GLY A 10 -14.87 10.57 14.15
N LYS A 11 -15.72 10.27 13.17
CA LYS A 11 -15.88 8.94 12.56
C LYS A 11 -15.09 8.82 11.27
N VAL A 12 -14.22 7.83 11.18
CA VAL A 12 -13.47 7.50 9.97
C VAL A 12 -14.39 6.77 8.97
N SER A 13 -14.58 7.36 7.79
CA SER A 13 -15.32 6.76 6.67
C SER A 13 -14.43 5.84 5.84
N ASP A 14 -15.05 4.98 5.03
CA ASP A 14 -14.39 4.22 3.97
C ASP A 14 -14.27 5.02 2.65
N ASP A 15 -14.84 6.23 2.62
CA ASP A 15 -14.69 7.14 1.48
C ASP A 15 -13.27 7.68 1.39
N VAL A 16 -12.61 7.40 0.26
CA VAL A 16 -11.25 7.85 -0.03
C VAL A 16 -11.29 9.04 -0.98
N GLU A 17 -10.65 10.13 -0.59
CA GLU A 17 -10.52 11.35 -1.36
C GLU A 17 -9.04 11.59 -1.70
N TYR A 18 -8.75 11.99 -2.93
CA TYR A 18 -7.39 12.30 -3.37
C TYR A 18 -7.14 13.79 -3.22
N LEU A 19 -6.17 14.15 -2.39
CA LEU A 19 -5.82 15.54 -2.13
C LEU A 19 -4.49 15.89 -2.78
N SER A 20 -4.41 17.10 -3.34
CA SER A 20 -3.17 17.74 -3.75
C SER A 20 -2.41 18.28 -2.53
N ALA A 21 -1.14 18.64 -2.72
CA ALA A 21 -0.33 19.23 -1.65
C ALA A 21 -0.86 20.60 -1.18
N ILE A 22 -1.61 21.31 -2.02
CA ILE A 22 -2.22 22.60 -1.67
C ILE A 22 -3.44 22.35 -0.77
N GLU A 23 -4.31 21.42 -1.15
CA GLU A 23 -5.48 21.04 -0.36
C GLU A 23 -5.09 20.39 0.97
N GLU A 24 -4.08 19.51 0.99
CA GLU A 24 -3.58 18.88 2.22
C GLU A 24 -3.20 19.91 3.29
N ASN A 25 -2.68 21.09 2.91
CA ASN A 25 -2.30 22.13 3.87
C ASN A 25 -3.49 22.82 4.55
N GLU A 26 -4.70 22.72 3.98
CA GLU A 26 -5.91 23.31 4.57
C GLU A 26 -6.59 22.37 5.58
N TYR A 27 -6.22 21.09 5.59
CA TYR A 27 -6.89 20.06 6.40
C TYR A 27 -6.00 19.47 7.49
N VAL A 28 -6.64 19.06 8.58
CA VAL A 28 -6.00 18.31 9.67
C VAL A 28 -6.08 16.82 9.36
N ILE A 29 -4.93 16.16 9.22
CA ILE A 29 -4.84 14.76 8.80
C ILE A 29 -4.29 13.90 9.95
N ALA A 30 -5.06 12.92 10.40
CA ALA A 30 -4.63 11.94 11.40
C ALA A 30 -3.74 10.84 10.80
N GLN A 31 -2.83 10.30 11.61
CA GLN A 31 -1.97 9.18 11.21
C GLN A 31 -2.75 7.86 11.10
N ALA A 32 -2.31 6.96 10.23
CA ALA A 32 -2.99 5.68 9.96
C ALA A 32 -3.06 4.73 11.18
N ASN A 33 -2.19 4.93 12.18
CA ASN A 33 -2.11 4.15 13.41
C ASN A 33 -2.95 4.73 14.57
N ALA A 34 -3.68 5.83 14.35
CA ALA A 34 -4.55 6.39 15.37
C ALA A 34 -5.60 5.35 15.82
N LEU A 35 -5.81 5.24 17.13
CA LEU A 35 -6.72 4.24 17.71
C LEU A 35 -8.17 4.57 17.38
N THR A 36 -8.87 3.59 16.78
CA THR A 36 -10.31 3.65 16.52
C THR A 36 -11.09 2.63 17.34
N ASP A 37 -12.34 2.95 17.65
CA ASP A 37 -13.27 2.02 18.30
C ASP A 37 -13.95 1.07 17.29
N ALA A 38 -14.81 0.17 17.78
CA ALA A 38 -15.56 -0.78 16.94
C ALA A 38 -16.54 -0.11 15.95
N LYS A 39 -16.79 1.19 16.05
CA LYS A 39 -17.64 1.99 15.17
C LYS A 39 -16.84 2.91 14.25
N ASN A 40 -15.51 2.73 14.18
CA ASN A 40 -14.56 3.60 13.47
C ASN A 40 -14.52 5.04 13.99
N MET A 41 -14.89 5.28 15.25
CA MET A 41 -14.66 6.57 15.91
C MET A 41 -13.24 6.64 16.43
N LEU A 42 -12.59 7.80 16.31
CA LEU A 42 -11.31 8.04 16.97
C LEU A 42 -11.51 7.97 18.50
N ALA A 43 -10.82 7.04 19.14
CA ALA A 43 -11.07 6.67 20.54
C ALA A 43 -10.39 7.60 21.55
N GLU A 44 -9.32 8.28 21.14
CA GLU A 44 -8.52 9.15 22.01
C GLU A 44 -9.08 10.56 22.10
N GLN A 45 -8.90 11.22 23.26
CA GLN A 45 -9.29 12.62 23.43
C GLN A 45 -8.45 13.58 22.57
N PHE A 46 -7.20 13.21 22.30
CA PHE A 46 -6.25 13.95 21.47
C PHE A 46 -5.57 12.99 20.53
N VAL A 47 -5.72 13.22 19.22
CA VAL A 47 -5.22 12.36 18.16
C VAL A 47 -3.96 12.99 17.54
N PRO A 48 -2.88 12.22 17.32
CA PRO A 48 -1.73 12.69 16.58
C PRO A 48 -2.08 12.94 15.12
N CYS A 49 -1.88 14.18 14.70
CA CYS A 49 -2.22 14.66 13.38
C CYS A 49 -1.13 15.58 12.81
N ARG A 50 -1.18 15.77 11.49
CA ARG A 50 -0.40 16.78 10.77
C ARG A 50 -1.32 17.92 10.34
N PHE A 51 -0.84 19.14 10.45
CA PHE A 51 -1.49 20.33 9.91
C PHE A 51 -0.42 21.33 9.48
N GLN A 52 -0.47 21.80 8.23
CA GLN A 52 0.50 22.76 7.67
C GLN A 52 1.98 22.35 7.85
N GLY A 53 2.26 21.05 7.77
CA GLY A 53 3.61 20.50 7.94
C GLY A 53 4.07 20.32 9.39
N GLU A 54 3.26 20.73 10.39
CA GLU A 54 3.56 20.52 11.80
C GLU A 54 2.81 19.31 12.37
N SER A 55 3.46 18.57 13.27
CA SER A 55 2.84 17.48 14.02
C SER A 55 2.22 18.02 15.30
N LEU A 56 0.91 17.89 15.43
CA LEU A 56 0.10 18.45 16.50
C LEU A 56 -0.81 17.36 17.11
N LEU A 57 -1.32 17.64 18.30
CA LEU A 57 -2.38 16.87 18.92
C LEU A 57 -3.68 17.67 18.83
N LYS A 58 -4.71 17.10 18.19
CA LYS A 58 -6.02 17.74 18.01
C LYS A 58 -7.15 16.84 18.52
N PRO A 59 -8.26 17.42 18.99
CA PRO A 59 -9.43 16.62 19.34
C PRO A 59 -10.01 15.95 18.08
N PRO A 60 -10.64 14.76 18.20
CA PRO A 60 -11.27 14.07 17.08
C PRO A 60 -12.22 14.91 16.22
N SER A 61 -12.88 15.91 16.83
CA SER A 61 -13.80 16.82 16.14
C SER A 61 -13.12 17.78 15.16
N GLU A 62 -11.82 18.01 15.31
CA GLU A 62 -11.02 18.89 14.43
C GLU A 62 -10.27 18.10 13.34
N VAL A 63 -10.36 16.76 13.35
CA VAL A 63 -9.73 15.90 12.33
C VAL A 63 -10.64 15.81 11.11
N HIS A 64 -10.09 16.11 9.94
CA HIS A 64 -10.84 16.12 8.68
C HIS A 64 -10.59 14.86 7.84
N PHE A 65 -9.35 14.36 7.89
CA PHE A 65 -8.91 13.21 7.11
C PHE A 65 -7.99 12.30 7.93
N MET A 66 -7.79 11.07 7.45
CA MET A 66 -6.86 10.10 8.03
C MET A 66 -6.09 9.39 6.90
N ASP A 67 -4.81 9.09 7.15
CA ASP A 67 -3.98 8.30 6.24
C ASP A 67 -4.61 6.93 5.95
N VAL A 68 -4.54 6.47 4.69
CA VAL A 68 -5.10 5.16 4.28
C VAL A 68 -4.23 4.01 4.77
N SER A 69 -2.90 4.18 4.73
CA SER A 69 -1.94 3.15 5.11
C SER A 69 -0.66 3.76 5.66
N PRO A 70 -0.03 3.16 6.69
CA PRO A 70 1.30 3.55 7.13
C PRO A 70 2.37 3.44 6.02
N MET A 71 2.14 2.57 5.03
CA MET A 71 3.07 2.36 3.91
C MET A 71 2.95 3.45 2.82
N GLN A 72 1.96 4.34 2.88
CA GLN A 72 1.73 5.33 1.81
C GLN A 72 2.85 6.39 1.71
N THR A 73 3.65 6.56 2.77
CA THR A 73 4.76 7.51 2.83
C THR A 73 6.08 6.93 2.30
N VAL A 74 6.16 5.62 2.12
CA VAL A 74 7.39 4.93 1.71
C VAL A 74 7.31 4.47 0.26
N SER A 75 8.46 4.45 -0.42
CA SER A 75 8.56 3.90 -1.77
C SER A 75 8.35 2.38 -1.78
N VAL A 76 7.99 1.83 -2.94
CA VAL A 76 7.85 0.38 -3.14
C VAL A 76 9.09 -0.40 -2.70
N ALA A 77 10.29 0.11 -2.99
CA ALA A 77 11.54 -0.55 -2.60
C ALA A 77 11.76 -0.55 -1.09
N ALA A 78 11.45 0.56 -0.41
CA ALA A 78 11.52 0.63 1.05
C ALA A 78 10.47 -0.27 1.71
N ALA A 79 9.28 -0.37 1.11
CA ALA A 79 8.19 -1.23 1.59
C ALA A 79 8.50 -2.74 1.49
N LEU A 80 9.54 -3.16 0.75
CA LEU A 80 10.03 -4.53 0.71
C LEU A 80 11.02 -4.86 1.83
N VAL A 81 11.49 -3.86 2.59
CA VAL A 81 12.39 -4.07 3.73
C VAL A 81 11.54 -4.42 4.97
N PRO A 82 11.65 -5.64 5.54
CA PRO A 82 10.94 -5.97 6.77
C PRO A 82 11.54 -5.22 7.96
N PHE A 83 10.70 -4.91 8.97
CA PHE A 83 11.11 -4.22 10.20
C PHE A 83 11.73 -2.84 9.97
N LEU A 84 11.26 -2.13 8.93
CA LEU A 84 11.75 -0.82 8.54
C LEU A 84 11.67 0.21 9.70
N GLU A 85 10.67 0.07 10.56
CA GLU A 85 10.46 0.88 11.76
C GLU A 85 11.57 0.74 12.82
N HIS A 86 12.41 -0.30 12.72
CA HIS A 86 13.54 -0.57 13.61
C HIS A 86 14.90 -0.23 12.97
N ASP A 87 14.90 0.22 11.72
CA ASP A 87 16.09 0.60 10.97
C ASP A 87 16.24 2.13 10.94
N ASP A 88 17.50 2.59 10.92
CA ASP A 88 17.77 4.00 10.69
C ASP A 88 17.57 4.37 9.21
N ALA A 89 17.24 5.64 8.94
CA ALA A 89 16.90 6.10 7.60
C ALA A 89 18.03 5.89 6.57
N ASN A 90 19.30 6.01 6.98
CA ASN A 90 20.44 5.83 6.07
C ASN A 90 20.60 4.36 5.69
N ARG A 91 20.45 3.43 6.64
CA ARG A 91 20.48 1.99 6.38
C ARG A 91 19.31 1.55 5.53
N ALA A 92 18.11 2.04 5.82
CA ALA A 92 16.92 1.80 5.00
C ALA A 92 17.12 2.24 3.55
N LEU A 93 17.69 3.45 3.35
CA LEU A 93 18.01 3.98 2.03
C LEU A 93 19.03 3.11 1.29
N MET A 94 20.10 2.70 1.98
CA MET A 94 21.11 1.80 1.39
C MET A 94 20.49 0.44 1.02
N GLY A 95 19.68 -0.14 1.91
CA GLY A 95 18.99 -1.41 1.67
C GLY A 95 18.10 -1.36 0.43
N ALA A 96 17.23 -0.35 0.33
CA ALA A 96 16.36 -0.16 -0.82
C ALA A 96 17.13 0.03 -2.14
N ASN A 97 18.30 0.71 -2.10
CA ASN A 97 19.13 0.90 -3.28
C ASN A 97 19.89 -0.37 -3.69
N MET A 98 20.40 -1.12 -2.72
CA MET A 98 21.10 -2.39 -2.96
C MET A 98 20.17 -3.44 -3.57
N GLN A 99 18.88 -3.48 -3.17
CA GLN A 99 17.89 -4.38 -3.76
C GLN A 99 17.77 -4.23 -5.28
N ARG A 100 17.86 -3.00 -5.79
CA ARG A 100 17.78 -2.73 -7.24
C ARG A 100 19.01 -3.19 -8.03
N GLN A 101 20.10 -3.50 -7.33
CA GLN A 101 21.35 -3.99 -7.92
C GLN A 101 21.49 -5.51 -7.82
N ALA A 102 20.56 -6.18 -7.13
CA ALA A 102 20.57 -7.62 -6.99
C ALA A 102 20.39 -8.31 -8.35
N VAL A 103 21.26 -9.28 -8.64
CA VAL A 103 21.20 -10.07 -9.87
C VAL A 103 20.35 -11.32 -9.64
N PRO A 104 19.44 -11.69 -10.55
CA PRO A 104 18.66 -12.93 -10.42
C PRO A 104 19.56 -14.16 -10.33
N THR A 105 19.24 -15.05 -9.39
CA THR A 105 19.94 -16.33 -9.22
C THR A 105 19.41 -17.39 -10.19
N LEU A 106 20.18 -18.45 -10.42
CA LEU A 106 19.78 -19.59 -11.27
C LEU A 106 18.47 -20.26 -10.80
N ARG A 107 18.26 -20.31 -9.48
CA ARG A 107 17.05 -20.87 -8.86
C ARG A 107 16.45 -19.82 -7.93
N SER A 108 15.28 -19.31 -8.31
CA SER A 108 14.53 -18.36 -7.49
C SER A 108 14.10 -19.03 -6.18
N GLN A 109 14.24 -18.31 -5.07
CA GLN A 109 13.77 -18.71 -3.75
C GLN A 109 12.87 -17.62 -3.19
N LYS A 110 11.79 -18.01 -2.52
CA LYS A 110 10.92 -17.06 -1.83
C LYS A 110 11.62 -16.52 -0.58
N PRO A 111 11.45 -15.23 -0.23
CA PRO A 111 11.89 -14.75 1.07
C PRO A 111 11.14 -15.49 2.18
N LEU A 112 11.85 -15.88 3.23
CA LEU A 112 11.24 -16.52 4.41
C LEU A 112 10.55 -15.49 5.30
N VAL A 113 11.06 -14.25 5.31
CA VAL A 113 10.51 -13.09 6.00
C VAL A 113 10.24 -12.05 4.93
N GLY A 114 8.99 -11.61 4.79
CA GLY A 114 8.56 -10.65 3.78
C GLY A 114 7.51 -9.69 4.33
N THR A 115 7.15 -8.69 3.54
CA THR A 115 6.23 -7.61 3.94
C THR A 115 4.84 -7.76 3.33
N GLY A 116 4.68 -8.64 2.34
CA GLY A 116 3.43 -8.85 1.60
C GLY A 116 3.36 -8.05 0.30
N ILE A 117 4.25 -7.09 0.10
CA ILE A 117 4.34 -6.25 -1.11
C ILE A 117 4.98 -7.03 -2.28
N GLU A 118 5.71 -8.12 -2.02
CA GLU A 118 6.43 -8.91 -3.03
C GLU A 118 5.51 -9.40 -4.15
N ARG A 119 4.28 -9.80 -3.80
CA ARG A 119 3.29 -10.27 -4.77
C ARG A 119 2.85 -9.16 -5.72
N ALA A 120 2.57 -7.98 -5.18
CA ALA A 120 2.16 -6.82 -5.97
C ALA A 120 3.29 -6.43 -6.93
N VAL A 121 4.52 -6.33 -6.41
CA VAL A 121 5.71 -6.02 -7.21
C VAL A 121 5.93 -7.03 -8.33
N ALA A 122 5.88 -8.33 -8.03
CA ALA A 122 6.07 -9.36 -9.04
C ALA A 122 5.00 -9.27 -10.15
N ARG A 123 3.72 -9.15 -9.75
CA ARG A 123 2.57 -9.07 -10.67
C ARG A 123 2.61 -7.83 -11.56
N ASP A 124 2.96 -6.69 -10.98
CA ASP A 124 2.87 -5.37 -11.65
C ASP A 124 4.17 -4.99 -12.37
N SER A 125 5.28 -5.70 -12.12
CA SER A 125 6.56 -5.49 -12.83
C SER A 125 6.52 -5.81 -14.32
N GLY A 126 5.53 -6.58 -14.78
CA GLY A 126 5.45 -7.07 -16.15
C GLY A 126 6.43 -8.22 -16.49
N VAL A 127 7.22 -8.70 -15.52
CA VAL A 127 8.14 -9.84 -15.72
C VAL A 127 7.40 -11.18 -15.66
N THR A 128 6.28 -11.25 -14.93
CA THR A 128 5.45 -12.45 -14.83
C THR A 128 4.42 -12.50 -15.96
N VAL A 129 4.13 -13.70 -16.46
CA VAL A 129 3.03 -13.93 -17.39
C VAL A 129 1.73 -14.10 -16.58
N ASN A 130 0.78 -13.18 -16.77
CA ASN A 130 -0.51 -13.21 -16.10
C ASN A 130 -1.61 -13.69 -17.07
N ALA A 131 -2.52 -14.54 -16.59
CA ALA A 131 -3.68 -14.94 -17.38
C ALA A 131 -4.67 -13.77 -17.51
N LEU A 132 -5.07 -13.45 -18.75
CA LEU A 132 -6.05 -12.38 -19.02
C LEU A 132 -7.48 -12.79 -18.67
N ARG A 133 -7.76 -14.09 -18.74
CA ARG A 133 -9.07 -14.70 -18.48
C ARG A 133 -8.88 -15.96 -17.66
N GLY A 134 -9.86 -16.27 -16.83
CA GLY A 134 -9.98 -17.53 -16.12
C GLY A 134 -10.22 -18.69 -17.08
N GLY A 135 -9.75 -19.86 -16.67
CA GLY A 135 -9.84 -21.07 -17.47
C GLY A 135 -9.07 -22.23 -16.85
N VAL A 136 -8.98 -23.32 -17.61
CA VAL A 136 -8.22 -24.51 -17.24
C VAL A 136 -6.98 -24.61 -18.14
N ILE A 137 -5.85 -25.01 -17.58
CA ILE A 137 -4.64 -25.27 -18.36
C ILE A 137 -4.86 -26.51 -19.22
N GLU A 138 -4.80 -26.35 -20.54
CA GLU A 138 -4.99 -27.43 -21.50
C GLU A 138 -3.64 -28.06 -21.90
N GLN A 139 -2.62 -27.23 -22.10
CA GLN A 139 -1.27 -27.66 -22.43
C GLN A 139 -0.24 -26.79 -21.71
N ILE A 140 0.82 -27.43 -21.21
CA ILE A 140 1.98 -26.75 -20.62
C ILE A 140 3.27 -27.32 -21.20
N ASP A 141 4.15 -26.45 -21.66
CA ASP A 141 5.53 -26.78 -22.02
C ASP A 141 6.47 -25.63 -21.59
N ALA A 142 7.78 -25.79 -21.82
CA ALA A 142 8.77 -24.80 -21.40
C ALA A 142 8.72 -23.49 -22.20
N ALA A 143 8.03 -23.46 -23.36
CA ALA A 143 7.97 -22.32 -24.26
C ALA A 143 6.60 -21.62 -24.26
N ARG A 144 5.52 -22.33 -23.94
CA ARG A 144 4.15 -21.81 -23.95
C ARG A 144 3.23 -22.50 -22.95
N ILE A 145 2.19 -21.77 -22.59
CA ILE A 145 1.08 -22.23 -21.76
C ILE A 145 -0.21 -21.97 -22.54
N VAL A 146 -1.03 -22.99 -22.72
CA VAL A 146 -2.34 -22.89 -23.41
C VAL A 146 -3.44 -22.99 -22.37
N VAL A 147 -4.30 -21.97 -22.33
CA VAL A 147 -5.42 -21.87 -21.39
C VAL A 147 -6.73 -22.01 -22.16
N LYS A 148 -7.53 -23.02 -21.80
CA LYS A 148 -8.91 -23.13 -22.25
C LYS A 148 -9.78 -22.22 -21.39
N VAL A 149 -10.21 -21.11 -21.98
CA VAL A 149 -10.99 -20.06 -21.32
C VAL A 149 -12.38 -20.57 -20.92
N ASN A 150 -12.88 -20.14 -19.77
CA ASN A 150 -14.25 -20.43 -19.33
C ASN A 150 -15.27 -19.79 -20.27
N GLU A 151 -16.34 -20.50 -20.63
CA GLU A 151 -17.35 -20.00 -21.58
C GLU A 151 -17.96 -18.65 -21.16
N ALA A 152 -18.15 -18.42 -19.86
CA ALA A 152 -18.63 -17.16 -19.31
C ALA A 152 -17.73 -15.95 -19.62
N GLU A 153 -16.45 -16.17 -19.90
CA GLU A 153 -15.43 -15.15 -20.13
C GLU A 153 -15.09 -14.98 -21.63
N ILE A 154 -15.79 -15.69 -22.52
CA ILE A 154 -15.56 -15.63 -23.98
C ILE A 154 -16.25 -14.40 -24.60
N GLY A 155 -17.18 -13.74 -23.89
CA GLY A 155 -18.04 -12.67 -24.43
C GLY A 155 -17.86 -11.25 -23.86
N GLY A 156 -16.86 -10.98 -23.02
CA GLY A 156 -16.64 -9.64 -22.45
C GLY A 156 -15.73 -8.77 -23.32
N GLY A 157 -16.32 -8.05 -24.27
CA GLY A 157 -15.73 -6.86 -24.91
C GLY A 157 -16.31 -5.60 -24.30
#